data_AF-A0A1L7VJN5-F1
#
_entry.id   AF-A0A1L7VJN5-F1
#
_cell.length_a   1.000
_cell.length_b   1.000
_cell.length_c   1.000
_cell.angle_alpha   90.00
_cell.angle_beta   90.00
_cell.angle_gamma   90.00
#
_symmetry.space_group_name_H-M   'P 1'
#
loop_
_entity.id
_entity.type
_entity.pdbx_description
1 polymer ?
#
loop_
_entity_poly.entity_id
_entity_poly.type
_entity_poly.pdbx_seq_one_letter_code
_entity_poly.pdbx_strand_id
1 'polypeptide(L)'
;MSLTAVSDTSGVNPFDEQSRRQWIKAHLLRQGMYHEDSLDTRYRSSVDGIAKKLHTLELDQVGEVYFEFLCDEAVWMKTYHHRSKFGLAPKWPFKEKPGRHDLSLGPSVHYRQWRLNNGLPVPSETVAEAEARGRRTGVAHEKYEAQMRRIETAALSATDEAQELSPVILLDEPLVLVPSFRATTVMPWMKPFPSMDARKAIWEDVGDGRLTGAVPGPVEVALPPWLDFNRLVLGKDRAIHNKIERLVSPILTVTWRIVFGKPVSLIVGVDPKFDNFSASPSVRLEVRRLWQYVCHWVLFATKGHSTTLSDHIALLLAKEKLGLPMGMEDLEGLATAHFEAVNNLADSERNARVQHEAEEQLIPELHAILQQPPPVAREYLGIWIRQDMLRADMRLNLAFKYWVRAAIRSGKGVEDVFAWHGAFSRDLEGEKTQQGSD
;
A
#
# COMPACT_ATOMS: atom_id res chain seq x y z
N MET A 1 -7.76 -20.99 26.05
CA MET A 1 -8.77 -19.98 26.45
C MET A 1 -10.04 -20.69 26.86
N SER A 2 -10.62 -20.35 28.02
CA SER A 2 -11.84 -20.98 28.54
C SER A 2 -13.05 -20.68 27.66
N LEU A 3 -13.88 -21.69 27.38
CA LEU A 3 -15.08 -21.62 26.52
C LEU A 3 -16.15 -20.64 27.01
N THR A 4 -16.05 -20.11 28.24
CA THR A 4 -16.97 -19.10 28.79
C THR A 4 -16.61 -17.66 28.40
N ALA A 5 -15.39 -17.39 27.90
CA ALA A 5 -14.90 -16.02 27.68
C ALA A 5 -15.47 -15.30 26.44
N VAL A 6 -16.07 -16.02 25.47
CA VAL A 6 -16.47 -15.43 24.16
C VAL A 6 -17.79 -14.64 24.22
N SER A 7 -18.48 -14.62 25.35
CA SER A 7 -19.71 -13.81 25.53
C SER A 7 -19.43 -12.41 26.07
N ASP A 8 -18.21 -12.17 26.55
CA ASP A 8 -17.82 -10.87 27.09
C ASP A 8 -17.30 -9.97 25.96
N THR A 9 -17.83 -8.74 25.91
CA THR A 9 -17.38 -7.69 24.98
C THR A 9 -16.60 -6.59 25.68
N SER A 10 -16.36 -6.69 27.00
CA SER A 10 -15.67 -5.67 27.79
C SER A 10 -14.27 -5.34 27.26
N GLY A 11 -13.59 -6.31 26.61
CA GLY A 11 -12.28 -6.13 25.98
C GLY A 11 -12.31 -5.74 24.50
N VAL A 12 -13.49 -5.51 23.90
CA VAL A 12 -13.61 -5.18 22.47
C VAL A 12 -14.00 -3.71 22.32
N ASN A 13 -13.14 -2.93 21.67
CA ASN A 13 -13.48 -1.54 21.34
C ASN A 13 -14.67 -1.52 20.36
N PRO A 14 -15.84 -0.97 20.74
CA PRO A 14 -17.03 -0.94 19.89
C PRO A 14 -16.88 0.02 18.70
N PHE A 15 -15.88 0.89 18.68
CA PHE A 15 -15.67 1.85 17.57
C PHE A 15 -14.65 1.35 16.56
N ASP A 16 -13.84 0.35 16.91
CA ASP A 16 -12.92 -0.30 15.98
C ASP A 16 -13.64 -1.37 15.13
N GLU A 17 -13.71 -1.15 13.81
CA GLU A 17 -14.38 -2.03 12.84
C GLU A 17 -13.80 -3.45 12.89
N GLN A 18 -12.48 -3.56 12.92
CA GLN A 18 -11.79 -4.85 12.86
C GLN A 18 -12.07 -5.67 14.13
N SER A 19 -11.93 -5.07 15.30
CA SER A 19 -12.20 -5.70 16.60
C SER A 19 -13.65 -6.18 16.70
N ARG A 20 -14.63 -5.36 16.29
CA ARG A 20 -16.05 -5.77 16.25
C ARG A 20 -16.26 -7.00 15.36
N ARG A 21 -15.75 -6.97 14.13
CA ARG A 21 -15.94 -8.07 13.16
C ARG A 21 -15.24 -9.34 13.57
N GLN A 22 -14.04 -9.25 14.16
CA GLN A 22 -13.34 -10.40 14.70
C GLN A 22 -14.13 -11.06 15.84
N TRP A 23 -14.71 -10.26 16.74
CA TRP A 23 -15.57 -10.78 17.80
C TRP A 23 -16.83 -11.44 17.23
N ILE A 24 -17.52 -10.79 16.28
CA ILE A 24 -18.72 -11.35 15.62
C ILE A 24 -18.39 -12.69 14.95
N LYS A 25 -17.26 -12.76 14.23
CA LYS A 25 -16.78 -14.00 13.61
C LYS A 25 -16.55 -15.10 14.64
N ALA A 26 -15.83 -14.81 15.73
CA ALA A 26 -15.58 -15.78 16.80
C ALA A 26 -16.89 -16.26 17.46
N HIS A 27 -17.82 -15.35 17.69
CA HIS A 27 -19.13 -15.67 18.26
C HIS A 27 -19.95 -16.60 17.36
N LEU A 28 -20.00 -16.31 16.05
CA LEU A 28 -20.74 -17.12 15.08
C LEU A 28 -20.10 -18.50 14.85
N LEU A 29 -18.76 -18.57 14.85
CA LEU A 29 -18.02 -19.84 14.77
C LEU A 29 -18.39 -20.75 15.94
N ARG A 30 -18.41 -20.22 17.16
CA ARG A 30 -18.79 -20.96 18.37
C ARG A 30 -20.21 -21.52 18.29
N GLN A 31 -21.12 -20.78 17.66
CA GLN A 31 -22.51 -21.22 17.50
C GLN A 31 -22.74 -22.14 16.28
N GLY A 32 -21.69 -22.45 15.51
CA GLY A 32 -21.80 -23.25 14.29
C GLY A 32 -22.59 -22.55 13.19
N MET A 33 -22.59 -21.21 13.15
CA MET A 33 -23.36 -20.40 12.20
C MET A 33 -22.49 -19.52 11.29
N TYR A 34 -21.17 -19.65 11.40
CA TYR A 34 -20.26 -18.89 10.56
C TYR A 34 -20.17 -19.51 9.16
N HIS A 35 -20.64 -18.76 8.17
CA HIS A 35 -20.45 -19.03 6.76
C HIS A 35 -20.01 -17.73 6.11
N GLU A 36 -18.79 -17.70 5.57
CA GLU A 36 -18.16 -16.48 5.05
C GLU A 36 -18.98 -15.82 3.94
N ASP A 37 -19.37 -16.59 2.92
CA ASP A 37 -20.19 -16.11 1.80
C ASP A 37 -21.54 -15.54 2.24
N SER A 38 -22.15 -16.15 3.26
CA SER A 38 -23.43 -15.68 3.81
C SER A 38 -23.26 -14.35 4.55
N LEU A 39 -22.16 -14.16 5.28
CA LEU A 39 -21.88 -12.91 5.97
C LEU A 39 -21.56 -11.78 4.99
N ASP A 40 -20.77 -12.05 3.96
CA ASP A 40 -20.46 -11.07 2.92
C ASP A 40 -21.75 -10.65 2.18
N THR A 41 -22.60 -11.61 1.81
CA THR A 41 -23.92 -11.35 1.21
C THR A 41 -24.80 -10.48 2.12
N ARG A 42 -24.87 -10.80 3.42
CA ARG A 42 -25.63 -10.01 4.39
C ARG A 42 -25.06 -8.60 4.53
N TYR A 43 -23.74 -8.47 4.56
CA TYR A 43 -23.05 -7.18 4.66
C TYR A 43 -23.35 -6.28 3.47
N ARG A 44 -23.18 -6.77 2.23
CA ARG A 44 -23.55 -6.00 1.02
C ARG A 44 -25.00 -5.53 1.03
N SER A 45 -25.92 -6.43 1.41
CA SER A 45 -27.33 -6.08 1.58
C SER A 45 -27.57 -5.07 2.70
N SER A 46 -26.77 -5.10 3.77
CA SER A 46 -26.85 -4.14 4.87
C SER A 46 -26.33 -2.77 4.47
N VAL A 47 -25.22 -2.70 3.72
CA VAL A 47 -24.70 -1.45 3.15
C VAL A 47 -25.78 -0.74 2.34
N ASP A 48 -26.46 -1.43 1.42
CA ASP A 48 -27.54 -0.83 0.62
C ASP A 48 -28.72 -0.37 1.50
N GLY A 49 -29.18 -1.21 2.42
CA GLY A 49 -30.32 -0.88 3.30
C GLY A 49 -30.03 0.27 4.26
N ILE A 50 -28.83 0.31 4.84
CA ILE A 50 -28.39 1.39 5.73
C ILE A 50 -28.17 2.67 4.93
N ALA A 51 -27.56 2.61 3.75
CA ALA A 51 -27.38 3.78 2.90
C ALA A 51 -28.71 4.39 2.48
N LYS A 52 -29.68 3.57 2.04
CA LYS A 52 -31.06 4.03 1.76
C LYS A 52 -31.67 4.74 2.97
N LYS A 53 -31.57 4.13 4.17
CA LYS A 53 -32.10 4.70 5.40
C LYS A 53 -31.45 6.04 5.75
N LEU A 54 -30.13 6.16 5.62
CA LEU A 54 -29.39 7.40 5.90
C LEU A 54 -29.73 8.49 4.87
N HIS A 55 -29.95 8.11 3.62
CA HIS A 55 -30.39 9.04 2.58
C HIS A 55 -31.81 9.55 2.84
N THR A 56 -32.74 8.69 3.31
CA THR A 56 -34.07 9.13 3.75
C THR A 56 -34.03 10.10 4.93
N LEU A 57 -32.95 10.10 5.71
CA LEU A 57 -32.69 11.07 6.78
C LEU A 57 -32.00 12.35 6.27
N GLU A 58 -31.90 12.53 4.95
CA GLU A 58 -31.28 13.68 4.29
C GLU A 58 -29.82 13.91 4.69
N LEU A 59 -29.10 12.84 5.03
CA LEU A 59 -27.68 12.93 5.35
C LEU A 59 -26.86 12.87 4.07
N ASP A 60 -26.20 13.97 3.73
CA ASP A 60 -25.29 14.00 2.57
C ASP A 60 -23.92 13.40 2.86
N GLN A 61 -23.53 13.38 4.13
CA GLN A 61 -22.27 12.85 4.61
C GLN A 61 -22.49 12.12 5.94
N VAL A 62 -21.81 10.98 6.08
CA VAL A 62 -21.86 10.15 7.29
C VAL A 62 -20.43 9.70 7.56
N GLY A 63 -20.02 9.64 8.83
CA GLY A 63 -18.68 9.15 9.18
C GLY A 63 -18.52 7.64 9.00
N GLU A 64 -17.32 7.21 8.64
CA GLU A 64 -17.01 5.78 8.38
C GLU A 64 -17.32 4.91 9.61
N VAL A 65 -16.88 5.32 10.81
CA VAL A 65 -17.11 4.57 12.07
C VAL A 65 -18.60 4.32 12.30
N TYR A 66 -19.42 5.35 12.13
CA TYR A 66 -20.87 5.26 12.33
C TYR A 66 -21.53 4.37 11.28
N PHE A 67 -21.15 4.52 10.00
CA PHE A 67 -21.74 3.75 8.91
C PHE A 67 -21.42 2.26 9.05
N GLU A 68 -20.16 1.91 9.32
CA GLU A 68 -19.74 0.52 9.50
C GLU A 68 -20.38 -0.12 10.73
N PHE A 69 -20.52 0.62 11.83
CA PHE A 69 -21.22 0.15 13.03
C PHE A 69 -22.68 -0.25 12.72
N LEU A 70 -23.41 0.60 11.99
CA LEU A 70 -24.78 0.29 11.57
C LEU A 70 -24.87 -0.91 10.64
N CYS A 71 -23.89 -1.08 9.75
CA CYS A 71 -23.82 -2.23 8.86
C CYS A 71 -23.58 -3.52 9.65
N ASP A 72 -22.64 -3.53 10.59
CA ASP A 72 -22.36 -4.68 11.44
C ASP A 72 -23.58 -5.05 12.31
N GLU A 73 -24.25 -4.05 12.89
CA GLU A 73 -25.51 -4.22 13.64
C GLU A 73 -26.60 -4.85 12.75
N ALA A 74 -26.76 -4.36 11.51
CA ALA A 74 -27.73 -4.91 10.57
C ALA A 74 -27.37 -6.35 10.15
N VAL A 75 -26.09 -6.68 9.96
CA VAL A 75 -25.63 -8.05 9.68
C VAL A 75 -25.97 -8.98 10.84
N TRP A 76 -25.77 -8.53 12.08
CA TRP A 76 -26.15 -9.28 13.28
C TRP A 76 -27.64 -9.59 13.29
N MET A 77 -28.47 -8.55 13.14
CA MET A 77 -29.93 -8.70 13.16
C MET A 77 -30.43 -9.65 12.06
N LYS A 78 -29.86 -9.56 10.85
CA LYS A 78 -30.17 -10.49 9.74
C LYS A 78 -29.75 -11.92 10.05
N THR A 79 -28.59 -12.11 10.68
CA THR A 79 -28.08 -13.43 11.06
C THR A 79 -29.00 -14.13 12.05
N TYR A 80 -29.61 -13.39 12.97
CA TYR A 80 -30.50 -13.92 13.99
C TYR A 80 -32.00 -13.77 13.68
N HIS A 81 -32.38 -13.32 12.49
CA HIS A 81 -33.76 -13.01 12.13
C HIS A 81 -34.75 -14.17 12.35
N HIS A 82 -34.34 -15.42 12.07
CA HIS A 82 -35.20 -16.58 12.30
C HIS A 82 -35.37 -16.88 13.80
N ARG A 83 -34.32 -16.66 14.61
CA ARG A 83 -34.35 -16.89 16.06
C ARG A 83 -35.11 -15.79 16.80
N SER A 84 -35.14 -14.58 16.26
CA SER A 84 -35.87 -13.46 16.87
C SER A 84 -37.38 -13.72 16.91
N LYS A 85 -37.93 -14.45 15.93
CA LYS A 85 -39.34 -14.86 15.90
C LYS A 85 -39.75 -15.73 17.09
N PHE A 86 -38.79 -16.41 17.71
CA PHE A 86 -38.98 -17.25 18.89
C PHE A 86 -38.48 -16.59 20.18
N GLY A 87 -38.07 -15.31 20.15
CA GLY A 87 -37.47 -14.64 21.29
C GLY A 87 -36.08 -15.17 21.68
N LEU A 88 -35.44 -15.96 20.80
CA LEU A 88 -34.15 -16.61 21.05
C LEU A 88 -32.96 -15.87 20.42
N ALA A 89 -33.19 -14.72 19.79
CA ALA A 89 -32.12 -13.92 19.22
C ALA A 89 -31.31 -13.24 20.34
N PRO A 90 -29.98 -13.40 20.39
CA PRO A 90 -29.14 -12.63 21.28
C PRO A 90 -29.22 -11.15 20.90
N LYS A 91 -29.21 -10.28 21.91
CA LYS A 91 -29.15 -8.83 21.71
C LYS A 91 -27.83 -8.45 21.04
N TRP A 92 -27.84 -7.36 20.28
CA TRP A 92 -26.62 -6.75 19.78
C TRP A 92 -25.69 -6.44 20.96
N PRO A 93 -24.43 -6.91 20.95
CA PRO A 93 -23.58 -6.89 22.14
C PRO A 93 -22.91 -5.53 22.39
N PHE A 94 -22.80 -4.65 21.40
CA PHE A 94 -22.16 -3.35 21.53
C PHE A 94 -23.20 -2.26 21.84
N LYS A 95 -23.32 -1.87 23.11
CA LYS A 95 -24.32 -0.89 23.56
C LYS A 95 -23.96 0.56 23.20
N GLU A 96 -22.68 0.87 23.16
CA GLU A 96 -22.18 2.19 22.81
C GLU A 96 -22.24 2.38 21.29
N LYS A 97 -22.86 3.48 20.86
CA LYS A 97 -23.05 3.81 19.46
C LYS A 97 -22.21 5.02 19.09
N PRO A 98 -21.43 4.97 17.99
CA PRO A 98 -20.70 6.14 17.52
C PRO A 98 -21.63 7.33 17.26
N GLY A 99 -21.09 8.54 17.35
CA GLY A 99 -21.82 9.74 16.94
C GLY A 99 -22.08 9.73 15.43
N ARG A 100 -23.28 10.13 14.99
CA ARG A 100 -23.61 10.19 13.55
C ARG A 100 -22.71 11.15 12.73
N HIS A 101 -22.10 12.12 13.41
CA HIS A 101 -21.17 13.10 12.85
C HIS A 101 -19.71 12.80 13.20
N ASP A 102 -19.43 11.61 13.72
CA ASP A 102 -18.07 11.19 14.04
C ASP A 102 -17.27 10.96 12.74
N LEU A 103 -16.50 11.98 12.34
CA LEU A 103 -15.60 11.96 11.19
C LEU A 103 -14.16 11.63 11.60
N SER A 104 -13.93 10.98 12.76
CA SER A 104 -12.58 10.61 13.22
C SER A 104 -11.80 9.76 12.22
N LEU A 105 -12.49 8.87 11.48
CA LEU A 105 -11.94 8.12 10.34
C LEU A 105 -12.37 8.68 8.98
N GLY A 106 -12.85 9.92 8.98
CA GLY A 106 -13.34 10.61 7.78
C GLY A 106 -14.72 10.16 7.31
N PRO A 107 -15.14 10.63 6.13
CA PRO A 107 -16.44 10.32 5.53
C PRO A 107 -16.51 8.87 5.08
N SER A 108 -17.68 8.26 5.20
CA SER A 108 -17.85 6.86 4.86
C SER A 108 -17.66 6.59 3.38
N VAL A 109 -16.75 5.68 3.08
CA VAL A 109 -16.42 5.29 1.69
C VAL A 109 -17.60 4.55 1.07
N HIS A 110 -18.22 3.62 1.82
CA HIS A 110 -19.36 2.84 1.35
C HIS A 110 -20.60 3.69 1.10
N TYR A 111 -20.93 4.61 2.01
CA TYR A 111 -22.08 5.49 1.82
C TYR A 111 -21.87 6.43 0.62
N ARG A 112 -20.66 7.00 0.51
CA ARG A 112 -20.27 7.84 -0.63
C ARG A 112 -20.40 7.08 -1.96
N GLN A 113 -19.86 5.86 -2.04
CA GLN A 113 -19.95 5.05 -3.25
C GLN A 113 -21.39 4.69 -3.59
N TRP A 114 -22.21 4.36 -2.59
CA TRP A 114 -23.63 4.10 -2.78
C TRP A 114 -24.35 5.31 -3.38
N ARG A 115 -24.09 6.53 -2.90
CA ARG A 115 -24.65 7.77 -3.48
C ARG A 115 -24.26 7.94 -4.95
N LEU A 116 -22.98 7.78 -5.28
CA LEU A 116 -22.50 7.85 -6.67
C LEU A 116 -23.21 6.84 -7.58
N ASN A 117 -23.34 5.59 -7.13
CA ASN A 117 -23.99 4.52 -7.89
C ASN A 117 -25.48 4.79 -8.14
N ASN A 118 -26.12 5.62 -7.31
CA ASN A 118 -27.53 6.01 -7.43
C ASN A 118 -27.71 7.40 -8.06
N GLY A 119 -26.67 7.99 -8.66
CA GLY A 119 -26.74 9.30 -9.30
C GLY A 119 -26.98 10.47 -8.33
N LEU A 120 -26.73 10.25 -7.03
CA LEU A 120 -26.92 11.26 -6.00
C LEU A 120 -25.66 12.13 -5.86
N PRO A 121 -25.82 13.43 -5.56
CA PRO A 121 -24.68 14.30 -5.31
C PRO A 121 -23.93 13.80 -4.09
N VAL A 122 -22.61 13.72 -4.20
CA VAL A 122 -21.72 13.57 -3.06
C VAL A 122 -21.17 14.95 -2.76
N PRO A 123 -21.12 15.38 -1.48
CA PRO A 123 -20.40 16.59 -1.12
C PRO A 123 -19.05 16.58 -1.82
N SER A 124 -18.83 17.59 -2.68
CA SER A 124 -17.51 17.79 -3.28
C SER A 124 -16.47 17.75 -2.17
N GLU A 125 -15.28 17.22 -2.51
CA GLU A 125 -14.11 17.26 -1.63
C GLU A 125 -14.18 18.52 -0.75
N THR A 126 -14.29 18.33 0.56
CA THR A 126 -14.70 19.43 1.45
C THR A 126 -13.85 20.65 1.13
N VAL A 127 -14.39 21.87 1.22
CA VAL A 127 -13.60 23.09 0.98
C VAL A 127 -12.28 23.01 1.76
N ALA A 128 -12.31 22.46 2.98
CA ALA A 128 -11.14 22.15 3.79
C ALA A 128 -10.14 21.16 3.14
N GLU A 129 -10.58 20.02 2.58
CA GLU A 129 -9.69 19.08 1.86
C GLU A 129 -9.11 19.69 0.58
N ALA A 130 -9.91 20.42 -0.19
CA ALA A 130 -9.47 21.10 -1.41
C ALA A 130 -8.46 22.21 -1.08
N GLU A 131 -8.73 23.03 -0.05
CA GLU A 131 -7.81 24.04 0.46
C GLU A 131 -6.54 23.42 1.04
N ALA A 132 -6.63 22.30 1.75
CA ALA A 132 -5.46 21.59 2.27
C ALA A 132 -4.57 21.06 1.14
N ARG A 133 -5.18 20.51 0.08
CA ARG A 133 -4.45 20.10 -1.13
C ARG A 133 -3.81 21.31 -1.84
N GLY A 134 -4.55 22.41 -1.99
CA GLY A 134 -4.04 23.65 -2.56
C GLY A 134 -2.83 24.19 -1.80
N ARG A 135 -2.92 24.25 -0.46
CA ARG A 135 -1.81 24.63 0.43
C ARG A 135 -0.60 23.72 0.28
N ARG A 136 -0.78 22.40 0.27
CA ARG A 136 0.32 21.44 0.06
C ARG A 136 1.01 21.65 -1.28
N THR A 137 0.23 21.92 -2.33
CA THR A 137 0.74 22.17 -3.68
C THR A 137 1.56 23.46 -3.72
N GLY A 138 1.07 24.54 -3.09
CA GLY A 138 1.81 25.78 -2.95
C GLY A 138 3.15 25.59 -2.23
N VAL A 139 3.14 24.97 -1.06
CA VAL A 139 4.37 24.69 -0.28
C VAL A 139 5.37 23.83 -1.06
N ALA A 140 4.89 22.81 -1.76
CA ALA A 140 5.75 21.97 -2.58
C ALA A 140 6.39 22.74 -3.74
N HIS A 141 5.62 23.58 -4.43
CA HIS A 141 6.14 24.41 -5.51
C HIS A 141 7.16 25.43 -4.98
N GLU A 142 6.89 26.08 -3.84
CA GLU A 142 7.85 26.98 -3.19
C GLU A 142 9.17 26.28 -2.85
N LYS A 143 9.13 25.04 -2.33
CA LYS A 143 10.33 24.24 -2.07
C LYS A 143 11.11 23.90 -3.33
N TYR A 144 10.41 23.49 -4.38
CA TYR A 144 11.00 23.20 -5.69
C TYR A 144 11.71 24.45 -6.24
N GLU A 145 11.03 25.60 -6.28
CA GLU A 145 11.58 26.87 -6.75
C GLU A 145 12.78 27.34 -5.92
N ALA A 146 12.71 27.17 -4.59
CA ALA A 146 13.82 27.50 -3.70
C ALA A 146 15.04 26.61 -3.97
N GLN A 147 14.83 25.33 -4.25
CA GLN A 147 15.91 24.40 -4.56
C GLN A 147 16.52 24.69 -5.95
N MET A 148 15.70 25.01 -6.95
CA MET A 148 16.18 25.45 -8.26
C MET A 148 17.06 26.70 -8.16
N ARG A 149 16.62 27.74 -7.43
CA ARG A 149 17.42 28.96 -7.20
C ARG A 149 18.76 28.67 -6.51
N ARG A 150 18.80 27.72 -5.56
CA ARG A 150 20.05 27.29 -4.91
C ARG A 150 21.01 26.64 -5.91
N ILE A 151 20.48 25.77 -6.77
CA ILE A 151 21.26 25.12 -7.83
C ILE A 151 21.81 26.17 -8.80
N GLU A 152 20.96 27.06 -9.33
CA GLU A 152 21.35 28.12 -10.26
C GLU A 152 22.44 29.03 -9.68
N THR A 153 22.29 29.46 -8.42
CA THR A 153 23.27 30.33 -7.75
C THR A 153 24.64 29.66 -7.63
N ALA A 154 24.68 28.35 -7.38
CA ALA A 154 25.92 27.60 -7.26
C ALA A 154 26.48 27.16 -8.64
N ALA A 155 25.61 26.92 -9.63
CA ALA A 155 25.99 26.54 -10.99
C ALA A 155 26.63 27.67 -11.80
N LEU A 156 26.46 28.94 -11.40
CA LEU A 156 27.23 30.08 -11.94
C LEU A 156 28.76 29.94 -11.76
N SER A 157 29.23 28.88 -11.09
CA SER A 157 30.64 28.52 -10.95
C SER A 157 31.06 27.24 -11.70
N ALA A 158 30.15 26.54 -12.38
CA ALA A 158 30.43 25.27 -13.06
C ALA A 158 30.85 25.45 -14.53
N THR A 159 31.67 24.52 -15.04
CA THR A 159 32.26 24.54 -16.40
C THR A 159 31.25 24.22 -17.51
N ASP A 160 31.40 24.86 -18.69
CA ASP A 160 30.47 24.77 -19.84
C ASP A 160 30.16 23.33 -20.31
N GLU A 161 31.05 22.36 -20.11
CA GLU A 161 30.90 20.98 -20.58
C GLU A 161 29.73 20.20 -19.92
N ALA A 162 29.28 20.60 -18.74
CA ALA A 162 28.18 19.92 -18.05
C ALA A 162 26.78 20.28 -18.61
N GLN A 163 26.66 21.38 -19.36
CA GLN A 163 25.38 21.91 -19.83
C GLN A 163 24.81 21.20 -21.07
N GLU A 164 25.63 20.42 -21.79
CA GLU A 164 25.17 19.73 -23.01
C GLU A 164 24.44 18.40 -22.74
N LEU A 165 24.52 17.87 -21.53
CA LEU A 165 23.88 16.60 -21.18
C LEU A 165 22.39 16.79 -20.86
N SER A 166 21.56 15.88 -21.36
CA SER A 166 20.13 15.87 -21.03
C SER A 166 19.91 15.67 -19.53
N PRO A 167 18.88 16.33 -18.95
CA PRO A 167 18.58 16.18 -17.53
C PRO A 167 18.14 14.75 -17.20
N VAL A 168 18.31 14.34 -15.94
CA VAL A 168 17.91 12.99 -15.50
C VAL A 168 16.40 12.79 -15.64
N ILE A 169 15.62 13.79 -15.26
CA ILE A 169 14.17 13.89 -15.45
C ILE A 169 13.91 15.02 -16.46
N LEU A 170 12.97 14.80 -17.38
CA LEU A 170 12.62 15.83 -18.36
C LEU A 170 12.02 17.06 -17.66
N LEU A 171 12.34 18.25 -18.17
CA LEU A 171 11.89 19.53 -17.58
C LEU A 171 10.35 19.68 -17.56
N ASP A 172 9.66 19.03 -18.50
CA ASP A 172 8.21 19.03 -18.62
C ASP A 172 7.53 17.93 -17.80
N GLU A 173 8.28 17.02 -17.16
CA GLU A 173 7.69 16.00 -16.29
C GLU A 173 7.06 16.68 -15.06
N PRO A 174 5.73 16.56 -14.87
CA PRO A 174 5.04 17.27 -13.81
C PRO A 174 5.52 16.79 -12.45
N LEU A 175 5.63 17.71 -11.50
CA LEU A 175 5.82 17.38 -10.09
C LEU A 175 4.61 16.57 -9.61
N VAL A 176 4.75 15.26 -9.51
CA VAL A 176 3.68 14.38 -9.05
C VAL A 176 3.58 14.49 -7.54
N LEU A 177 2.81 15.46 -7.07
CA LEU A 177 2.39 15.52 -5.68
C LEU A 177 1.33 14.47 -5.45
N VAL A 178 1.64 13.58 -4.54
CA VAL A 178 0.76 12.47 -4.31
C VAL A 178 -0.31 12.88 -3.30
N PRO A 179 -1.59 12.51 -3.51
CA PRO A 179 -2.64 12.82 -2.55
C PRO A 179 -2.30 12.26 -1.16
N SER A 180 -2.91 12.84 -0.12
CA SER A 180 -2.77 12.35 1.25
C SER A 180 -2.93 10.84 1.31
N PHE A 181 -2.06 10.19 2.08
CA PHE A 181 -2.14 8.77 2.39
C PHE A 181 -3.60 8.36 2.69
N ARG A 182 -4.15 7.46 1.88
CA ARG A 182 -5.49 6.90 2.08
C ARG A 182 -5.35 5.39 2.21
N ALA A 183 -5.69 4.87 3.39
CA ALA A 183 -5.87 3.43 3.56
C ALA A 183 -6.90 2.94 2.54
N THR A 184 -6.73 1.69 2.10
CA THR A 184 -7.38 1.18 0.89
C THR A 184 -8.88 1.43 0.83
N THR A 185 -9.33 1.91 -0.33
CA THR A 185 -10.75 2.07 -0.68
C THR A 185 -11.37 0.75 -1.15
N VAL A 186 -12.67 0.62 -0.95
CA VAL A 186 -13.47 -0.53 -1.35
C VAL A 186 -13.29 -0.81 -2.85
N MET A 187 -12.89 -2.03 -3.18
CA MET A 187 -12.65 -2.45 -4.56
C MET A 187 -13.76 -3.36 -5.07
N PRO A 188 -14.47 -3.00 -6.15
CA PRO A 188 -15.55 -3.82 -6.69
C PRO A 188 -15.04 -4.93 -7.62
N TRP A 189 -13.75 -4.94 -7.96
CA TRP A 189 -13.21 -5.79 -9.02
C TRP A 189 -11.99 -6.58 -8.57
N MET A 190 -11.95 -7.84 -9.01
CA MET A 190 -10.86 -8.79 -8.80
C MET A 190 -10.50 -9.42 -10.15
N LYS A 191 -9.20 -9.60 -10.38
CA LYS A 191 -8.69 -10.40 -11.50
C LYS A 191 -8.90 -11.90 -11.19
N PRO A 192 -9.17 -12.77 -12.20
CA PRO A 192 -9.26 -14.21 -11.98
C PRO A 192 -8.07 -14.78 -11.22
N PHE A 193 -8.34 -15.73 -10.33
CA PHE A 193 -7.32 -16.34 -9.48
C PHE A 193 -6.53 -17.41 -10.25
N PRO A 194 -5.20 -17.48 -10.06
CA PRO A 194 -4.43 -18.64 -10.48
C PRO A 194 -4.92 -19.90 -9.76
N SER A 195 -4.80 -21.05 -10.43
CA SER A 195 -5.22 -22.36 -9.89
C SER A 195 -4.60 -22.62 -8.51
N MET A 196 -5.44 -22.99 -7.54
CA MET A 196 -4.97 -23.29 -6.18
C MET A 196 -4.04 -24.51 -6.16
N ASP A 197 -4.34 -25.53 -6.96
CA ASP A 197 -3.56 -26.75 -7.03
C ASP A 197 -2.19 -26.48 -7.68
N ALA A 198 -2.17 -25.67 -8.74
CA ALA A 198 -0.92 -25.20 -9.35
C ALA A 198 -0.06 -24.42 -8.33
N ARG A 199 -0.66 -23.50 -7.57
CA ARG A 199 0.07 -22.75 -6.54
C ARG A 199 0.60 -23.63 -5.42
N LYS A 200 -0.18 -24.64 -4.98
CA LYS A 200 0.28 -25.63 -3.98
C LYS A 200 1.47 -26.42 -4.50
N ALA A 201 1.38 -26.94 -5.72
CA ALA A 201 2.49 -27.70 -6.33
C ALA A 201 3.76 -26.85 -6.46
N ILE A 202 3.63 -25.59 -6.89
CA ILE A 202 4.76 -24.65 -6.93
C ILE A 202 5.31 -24.39 -5.52
N TRP A 203 4.45 -24.20 -4.54
CA TRP A 203 4.84 -23.95 -3.16
C TRP A 203 5.58 -25.12 -2.51
N GLU A 204 5.14 -26.35 -2.76
CA GLU A 204 5.76 -27.59 -2.26
C GLU A 204 7.14 -27.84 -2.88
N ASP A 205 7.33 -27.49 -4.15
CA ASP A 205 8.62 -27.63 -4.83
C ASP A 205 9.69 -26.65 -4.31
N VAL A 206 9.27 -25.54 -3.72
CA VAL A 206 10.08 -24.31 -3.64
C VAL A 206 10.18 -23.72 -2.24
N GLY A 207 9.13 -23.84 -1.45
CA GLY A 207 9.02 -23.28 -0.12
C GLY A 207 9.73 -24.13 0.93
N ASP A 208 10.00 -23.55 2.09
CA ASP A 208 10.37 -24.29 3.31
C ASP A 208 9.15 -25.00 3.95
N GLY A 209 7.98 -24.94 3.29
CA GLY A 209 6.70 -25.47 3.74
C GLY A 209 5.97 -24.62 4.77
N ARG A 210 6.54 -23.51 5.27
CA ARG A 210 5.97 -22.75 6.39
C ARG A 210 5.04 -21.65 5.91
N LEU A 211 3.75 -21.85 6.17
CA LEU A 211 2.77 -20.78 6.13
C LEU A 211 2.90 -19.94 7.41
N THR A 212 2.93 -18.63 7.26
CA THR A 212 3.02 -17.66 8.38
C THR A 212 1.86 -16.67 8.29
N GLY A 213 1.69 -15.80 9.29
CA GLY A 213 0.72 -14.69 9.15
C GLY A 213 0.98 -13.82 7.91
N ALA A 214 2.26 -13.63 7.56
CA ALA A 214 2.68 -12.88 6.38
C ALA A 214 2.41 -13.62 5.06
N VAL A 215 2.36 -14.96 5.11
CA VAL A 215 2.17 -15.84 3.95
C VAL A 215 0.93 -16.70 4.22
N PRO A 216 -0.28 -16.14 4.04
CA PRO A 216 -1.52 -16.81 4.44
C PRO A 216 -1.92 -17.97 3.51
N GLY A 217 -1.18 -18.20 2.42
CA GLY A 217 -1.40 -19.30 1.50
C GLY A 217 -0.26 -19.51 0.50
N PRO A 218 -0.33 -20.57 -0.32
CA PRO A 218 0.66 -20.87 -1.35
C PRO A 218 0.84 -19.70 -2.32
N VAL A 219 2.06 -19.16 -2.38
CA VAL A 219 2.42 -18.04 -3.27
C VAL A 219 1.50 -16.82 -3.04
N GLU A 220 1.10 -16.59 -1.80
CA GLU A 220 0.23 -15.50 -1.35
C GLU A 220 0.92 -14.72 -0.22
N VAL A 221 0.84 -13.39 -0.26
CA VAL A 221 1.43 -12.52 0.77
C VAL A 221 0.38 -11.56 1.31
N ALA A 222 0.27 -11.49 2.64
CA ALA A 222 -0.65 -10.59 3.33
C ALA A 222 -0.23 -9.13 3.15
N LEU A 223 -1.21 -8.25 2.92
CA LEU A 223 -0.98 -6.80 2.83
C LEU A 223 -1.22 -6.15 4.19
N PRO A 224 -0.44 -5.11 4.55
CA PRO A 224 -0.75 -4.34 5.74
C PRO A 224 -2.09 -3.60 5.55
N PRO A 225 -2.95 -3.50 6.58
CA PRO A 225 -4.30 -2.95 6.42
C PRO A 225 -4.30 -1.45 6.10
N TRP A 226 -3.22 -0.74 6.43
CA TRP A 226 -3.03 0.67 6.09
C TRP A 226 -2.49 0.90 4.67
N LEU A 227 -2.14 -0.16 3.92
CA LEU A 227 -1.62 -0.01 2.56
C LEU A 227 -2.56 0.87 1.70
N ASP A 228 -2.01 1.80 0.93
CA ASP A 228 -2.74 2.48 -0.13
C ASP A 228 -2.69 1.62 -1.41
N PHE A 229 -3.53 0.60 -1.47
CA PHE A 229 -3.53 -0.37 -2.58
C PHE A 229 -3.81 0.31 -3.93
N ASN A 230 -4.73 1.27 -3.95
CA ASN A 230 -5.10 1.96 -5.18
C ASN A 230 -3.90 2.75 -5.73
N ARG A 231 -3.14 3.42 -4.87
CA ARG A 231 -1.95 4.16 -5.31
C ARG A 231 -0.76 3.28 -5.63
N LEU A 232 -0.53 2.22 -4.87
CA LEU A 232 0.73 1.48 -4.95
C LEU A 232 0.66 0.23 -5.84
N VAL A 233 -0.52 -0.33 -6.07
CA VAL A 233 -0.72 -1.56 -6.86
C VAL A 233 -1.60 -1.31 -8.08
N LEU A 234 -2.75 -0.66 -7.91
CA LEU A 234 -3.72 -0.53 -9.01
C LEU A 234 -3.37 0.64 -9.95
N GLY A 235 -3.20 1.82 -9.40
CA GLY A 235 -3.13 3.10 -10.10
C GLY A 235 -4.49 3.60 -10.57
N LYS A 236 -4.59 4.92 -10.83
CA LYS A 236 -5.73 5.51 -11.53
C LYS A 236 -5.95 4.76 -12.85
N ASP A 237 -7.19 4.37 -13.13
CA ASP A 237 -7.56 3.61 -14.33
C ASP A 237 -6.71 2.34 -14.54
N ARG A 238 -6.25 1.72 -13.44
CA ARG A 238 -5.40 0.52 -13.43
C ARG A 238 -4.01 0.73 -14.07
N ALA A 239 -3.54 1.97 -14.16
CA ALA A 239 -2.29 2.28 -14.86
C ALA A 239 -1.06 1.58 -14.28
N ILE A 240 -0.99 1.35 -12.97
CA ILE A 240 0.14 0.65 -12.33
C ILE A 240 0.02 -0.85 -12.56
N HIS A 241 -1.18 -1.41 -12.39
CA HIS A 241 -1.44 -2.81 -12.68
C HIS A 241 -1.09 -3.16 -14.14
N ASN A 242 -1.50 -2.34 -15.10
CA ASN A 242 -1.18 -2.55 -16.51
C ASN A 242 0.34 -2.46 -16.79
N LYS A 243 1.10 -1.70 -15.99
CA LYS A 243 2.57 -1.70 -16.05
C LYS A 243 3.14 -3.00 -15.49
N ILE A 244 2.60 -3.52 -14.39
CA ILE A 244 2.99 -4.83 -13.84
C ILE A 244 2.82 -5.90 -14.91
N GLU A 245 1.66 -5.95 -15.60
CA GLU A 245 1.40 -6.93 -16.67
C GLU A 245 2.37 -6.83 -17.86
N ARG A 246 2.97 -5.66 -18.10
CA ARG A 246 3.99 -5.49 -19.15
C ARG A 246 5.40 -5.88 -18.70
N LEU A 247 5.66 -5.83 -17.39
CA LEU A 247 6.97 -6.16 -16.81
C LEU A 247 7.12 -7.66 -16.53
N VAL A 248 6.01 -8.35 -16.26
CA VAL A 248 6.01 -9.79 -15.98
C VAL A 248 5.75 -10.59 -17.26
N SER A 249 6.21 -11.84 -17.28
CA SER A 249 5.89 -12.79 -18.35
C SER A 249 4.37 -12.88 -18.56
N PRO A 250 3.85 -12.89 -19.80
CA PRO A 250 2.40 -12.98 -20.06
C PRO A 250 1.73 -14.26 -19.50
N ILE A 251 2.53 -15.28 -19.20
CA ILE A 251 2.10 -16.55 -18.60
C ILE A 251 1.79 -16.36 -17.09
N LEU A 252 2.31 -15.31 -16.47
CA LEU A 252 2.18 -15.05 -15.04
C LEU A 252 1.14 -13.97 -14.76
N THR A 253 0.60 -13.99 -13.55
CA THR A 253 -0.29 -12.95 -13.05
C THR A 253 -0.01 -12.61 -11.60
N VAL A 254 -0.21 -11.33 -11.25
CA VAL A 254 -0.37 -10.86 -9.87
C VAL A 254 -1.83 -10.46 -9.70
N THR A 255 -2.53 -11.12 -8.76
CA THR A 255 -3.92 -10.80 -8.38
C THR A 255 -3.99 -10.55 -6.88
N TRP A 256 -5.19 -10.31 -6.34
CA TRP A 256 -5.42 -10.04 -4.93
C TRP A 256 -6.68 -10.71 -4.42
N ARG A 257 -6.70 -11.00 -3.11
CA ARG A 257 -7.91 -11.41 -2.39
C ARG A 257 -8.59 -10.17 -1.79
N ILE A 258 -9.91 -10.09 -1.93
CA ILE A 258 -10.74 -9.08 -1.28
C ILE A 258 -11.52 -9.73 -0.15
N VAL A 259 -11.49 -9.12 1.03
CA VAL A 259 -12.29 -9.49 2.19
C VAL A 259 -12.96 -8.23 2.70
N PHE A 260 -14.30 -8.26 2.84
CA PHE A 260 -15.10 -7.07 3.19
C PHE A 260 -14.82 -5.85 2.31
N GLY A 261 -14.69 -6.07 1.00
CA GLY A 261 -14.44 -4.99 0.04
C GLY A 261 -13.01 -4.45 0.03
N LYS A 262 -12.13 -4.85 0.95
CA LYS A 262 -10.73 -4.40 1.05
C LYS A 262 -9.77 -5.51 0.55
N PRO A 263 -8.74 -5.20 -0.24
CA PRO A 263 -7.71 -6.15 -0.61
C PRO A 263 -6.86 -6.48 0.62
N VAL A 264 -6.69 -7.77 0.90
CA VAL A 264 -5.99 -8.25 2.10
C VAL A 264 -4.72 -9.03 1.79
N SER A 265 -4.55 -9.48 0.55
CA SER A 265 -3.35 -10.20 0.12
C SER A 265 -3.10 -10.04 -1.37
N LEU A 266 -1.83 -10.16 -1.78
CA LEU A 266 -1.42 -10.35 -3.16
C LEU A 266 -1.13 -11.83 -3.41
N ILE A 267 -1.51 -12.32 -4.59
CA ILE A 267 -1.33 -13.69 -5.01
C ILE A 267 -0.60 -13.70 -6.34
N VAL A 268 0.46 -14.49 -6.43
CA VAL A 268 1.21 -14.70 -7.67
C VAL A 268 0.96 -16.12 -8.17
N GLY A 269 0.89 -16.29 -9.49
CA GLY A 269 0.76 -17.60 -10.08
C GLY A 269 0.72 -17.55 -11.60
N VAL A 270 0.41 -18.69 -12.21
CA VAL A 270 0.18 -18.79 -13.65
C VAL A 270 -1.19 -18.21 -13.98
N ASP A 271 -1.26 -17.32 -14.96
CA ASP A 271 -2.53 -16.75 -15.42
C ASP A 271 -3.44 -17.90 -15.90
N PRO A 272 -4.73 -17.94 -15.50
CA PRO A 272 -5.64 -19.05 -15.83
C PRO A 272 -5.74 -19.37 -17.33
N LYS A 273 -5.43 -18.42 -18.21
CA LYS A 273 -5.39 -18.64 -19.67
C LYS A 273 -4.26 -19.59 -20.11
N PHE A 274 -3.25 -19.75 -19.26
CA PHE A 274 -2.03 -20.51 -19.50
C PHE A 274 -1.83 -21.62 -18.46
N ASP A 275 -2.89 -22.08 -17.79
CA ASP A 275 -2.81 -23.05 -16.68
C ASP A 275 -2.16 -24.38 -17.08
N ASN A 276 -2.20 -24.74 -18.36
CA ASN A 276 -1.49 -25.88 -18.95
C ASN A 276 0.04 -25.80 -18.80
N PHE A 277 0.60 -24.61 -18.55
CA PHE A 277 2.03 -24.40 -18.32
C PHE A 277 2.43 -24.51 -16.84
N SER A 278 1.49 -24.67 -15.91
CA SER A 278 1.76 -24.74 -14.46
C SER A 278 2.66 -25.90 -14.02
N ALA A 279 2.74 -26.97 -14.83
CA ALA A 279 3.63 -28.09 -14.60
C ALA A 279 5.08 -27.84 -15.09
N SER A 280 5.32 -26.80 -15.88
CA SER A 280 6.65 -26.51 -16.45
C SER A 280 7.62 -26.01 -15.38
N PRO A 281 8.78 -26.68 -15.15
CA PRO A 281 9.75 -26.25 -14.14
C PRO A 281 10.23 -24.81 -14.31
N SER A 282 10.43 -24.36 -15.56
CA SER A 282 10.82 -22.98 -15.86
C SER A 282 9.76 -21.98 -15.41
N VAL A 283 8.48 -22.27 -15.64
CA VAL A 283 7.37 -21.40 -15.21
C VAL A 283 7.24 -21.38 -13.69
N ARG A 284 7.44 -22.51 -13.01
CA ARG A 284 7.46 -22.57 -11.54
C ARG A 284 8.55 -21.69 -10.94
N LEU A 285 9.75 -21.70 -11.54
CA LEU A 285 10.86 -20.82 -11.14
C LEU A 285 10.53 -19.33 -11.36
N GLU A 286 9.89 -18.97 -12.47
CA GLU A 286 9.47 -17.58 -12.69
C GLU A 286 8.37 -17.14 -11.71
N VAL A 287 7.41 -18.02 -11.37
CA VAL A 287 6.40 -17.73 -10.33
C VAL A 287 7.07 -17.47 -8.99
N ARG A 288 8.03 -18.33 -8.58
CA ARG A 288 8.81 -18.15 -7.35
C ARG A 288 9.47 -16.77 -7.33
N ARG A 289 10.19 -16.46 -8.41
CA ARG A 289 10.97 -15.24 -8.55
C ARG A 289 10.08 -13.99 -8.46
N LEU A 290 8.95 -14.00 -9.16
CA LEU A 290 7.99 -12.90 -9.08
C LEU A 290 7.36 -12.79 -7.69
N TRP A 291 7.00 -13.90 -7.05
CA TRP A 291 6.48 -13.89 -5.69
C TRP A 291 7.49 -13.31 -4.69
N GLN A 292 8.76 -13.67 -4.83
CA GLN A 292 9.87 -13.09 -4.07
C GLN A 292 9.95 -11.56 -4.23
N TYR A 293 9.78 -11.03 -5.44
CA TYR A 293 9.72 -9.58 -5.65
C TYR A 293 8.52 -8.94 -4.94
N VAL A 294 7.37 -9.59 -4.97
CA VAL A 294 6.16 -9.08 -4.31
C VAL A 294 6.36 -9.10 -2.79
N CYS A 295 6.94 -10.16 -2.23
CA CYS A 295 7.29 -10.24 -0.79
C CYS A 295 8.23 -9.10 -0.37
N HIS A 296 9.30 -8.87 -1.14
CA HIS A 296 10.23 -7.78 -0.89
C HIS A 296 9.52 -6.43 -0.99
N TRP A 297 8.67 -6.22 -2.00
CA TRP A 297 7.87 -4.99 -2.08
C TRP A 297 6.93 -4.79 -0.88
N VAL A 298 6.22 -5.85 -0.43
CA VAL A 298 5.30 -5.77 0.73
C VAL A 298 6.04 -5.37 2.01
N LEU A 299 7.27 -5.85 2.20
CA LEU A 299 8.10 -5.43 3.32
C LEU A 299 8.34 -3.91 3.29
N PHE A 300 8.69 -3.35 2.13
CA PHE A 300 8.87 -1.91 1.98
C PHE A 300 7.56 -1.15 2.20
N ALA A 301 6.46 -1.67 1.66
CA ALA A 301 5.16 -1.04 1.82
C ALA A 301 4.67 -1.03 3.28
N THR A 302 4.97 -2.09 4.04
CA THR A 302 4.71 -2.19 5.49
C THR A 302 5.44 -1.08 6.26
N LYS A 303 6.66 -0.73 5.84
CA LYS A 303 7.45 0.37 6.42
C LYS A 303 6.99 1.77 5.96
N GLY A 304 5.98 1.87 5.09
CA GLY A 304 5.43 3.15 4.61
C GLY A 304 6.07 3.73 3.35
N HIS A 305 6.96 2.97 2.69
CA HIS A 305 7.60 3.44 1.46
C HIS A 305 6.57 3.68 0.35
N SER A 306 6.75 4.77 -0.40
CA SER A 306 5.81 5.18 -1.46
C SER A 306 6.03 4.48 -2.82
N THR A 307 6.81 3.41 -2.87
CA THR A 307 7.21 2.76 -4.14
C THR A 307 6.07 1.92 -4.68
N THR A 308 5.66 2.14 -5.93
CA THR A 308 4.65 1.28 -6.55
C THR A 308 5.21 -0.11 -6.80
N LEU A 309 4.36 -1.13 -6.80
CA LEU A 309 4.77 -2.50 -7.10
C LEU A 309 5.39 -2.60 -8.51
N SER A 310 4.85 -1.85 -9.48
CA SER A 310 5.41 -1.80 -10.84
C SER A 310 6.85 -1.25 -10.86
N ASP A 311 7.12 -0.15 -10.15
CA ASP A 311 8.45 0.46 -10.13
C ASP A 311 9.44 -0.46 -9.38
N HIS A 312 8.98 -1.15 -8.34
CA HIS A 312 9.80 -2.09 -7.59
C HIS A 312 10.19 -3.33 -8.41
N ILE A 313 9.23 -3.93 -9.15
CA ILE A 313 9.52 -5.04 -10.05
C ILE A 313 10.51 -4.59 -11.13
N ALA A 314 10.29 -3.43 -11.75
CA ALA A 314 11.21 -2.90 -12.76
C ALA A 314 12.64 -2.70 -12.21
N LEU A 315 12.76 -2.22 -10.97
CA LEU A 315 14.04 -2.08 -10.28
C LEU A 315 14.76 -3.42 -10.09
N LEU A 316 14.06 -4.46 -9.64
CA LEU A 316 14.65 -5.78 -9.42
C LEU A 316 15.06 -6.45 -10.73
N LEU A 317 14.24 -6.35 -11.77
CA LEU A 317 14.59 -6.81 -13.11
C LEU A 317 15.84 -6.10 -13.65
N ALA A 318 15.97 -4.79 -13.39
CA ALA A 318 17.17 -4.04 -13.75
C ALA A 318 18.41 -4.52 -12.99
N LYS A 319 18.30 -4.76 -11.68
CA LYS A 319 19.41 -5.33 -10.87
C LYS A 319 19.92 -6.65 -11.43
N GLU A 320 19.00 -7.57 -11.74
CA GLU A 320 19.36 -8.88 -12.27
C GLU A 320 19.97 -8.83 -13.65
N LYS A 321 19.48 -7.94 -14.52
CA LYS A 321 20.08 -7.73 -15.84
C LYS A 321 21.55 -7.32 -15.72
N LEU A 322 21.90 -6.60 -14.65
CA LEU A 322 23.27 -6.20 -14.34
C LEU A 322 24.05 -7.26 -13.54
N GLY A 323 23.45 -8.41 -13.24
CA GLY A 323 24.08 -9.45 -12.43
C GLY A 323 24.35 -9.02 -10.98
N LEU A 324 23.70 -7.96 -10.51
CA LEU A 324 23.86 -7.50 -9.12
C LEU A 324 23.16 -8.46 -8.16
N PRO A 325 23.76 -8.74 -7.00
CA PRO A 325 23.12 -9.60 -6.01
C PRO A 325 21.78 -8.97 -5.61
N MET A 326 20.73 -9.77 -5.69
CA MET A 326 19.49 -9.38 -5.04
C MET A 326 19.72 -9.58 -3.54
N GLY A 327 19.82 -8.46 -2.81
CA GLY A 327 19.62 -8.43 -1.37
C GLY A 327 18.17 -8.78 -1.07
N MET A 328 17.81 -10.04 -1.30
CA MET A 328 16.55 -10.59 -0.87
C MET A 328 16.67 -10.69 0.65
N GLU A 329 16.11 -9.71 1.37
CA GLU A 329 15.82 -9.94 2.78
C GLU A 329 15.03 -11.26 2.87
N ASP A 330 15.52 -12.18 3.70
CA ASP A 330 14.94 -13.52 3.78
C ASP A 330 13.46 -13.45 4.15
N LEU A 331 12.72 -14.52 3.83
CA LEU A 331 11.31 -14.66 4.25
C LEU A 331 11.09 -14.41 5.75
N GLU A 332 12.13 -14.62 6.54
CA GLU A 332 12.21 -14.27 7.96
C GLU A 332 12.05 -12.77 8.23
N GLY A 333 12.65 -11.89 7.41
CA GLY A 333 12.48 -10.44 7.51
C GLY A 333 11.04 -10.01 7.25
N LEU A 334 10.40 -10.59 6.24
CA LEU A 334 8.97 -10.37 5.97
C LEU A 334 8.09 -10.89 7.13
N ALA A 335 8.36 -12.09 7.62
CA ALA A 335 7.61 -12.67 8.75
C ALA A 335 7.76 -11.83 10.02
N THR A 336 8.97 -11.34 10.30
CA THR A 336 9.28 -10.47 11.44
C THR A 336 8.55 -9.14 11.32
N ALA A 337 8.70 -8.45 10.17
CA ALA A 337 8.03 -7.17 9.94
C ALA A 337 6.50 -7.30 10.01
N HIS A 338 5.94 -8.40 9.49
CA HIS A 338 4.51 -8.67 9.60
C HIS A 338 4.09 -8.93 11.05
N PHE A 339 4.87 -9.72 11.81
CA PHE A 339 4.58 -10.00 13.21
C PHE A 339 4.62 -8.72 14.05
N GLU A 340 5.63 -7.87 13.87
CA GLU A 340 5.73 -6.55 14.51
C GLU A 340 4.54 -5.66 14.15
N ALA A 341 4.21 -5.60 12.85
CA ALA A 341 3.08 -4.83 12.32
C ALA A 341 1.74 -5.26 12.93
N VAL A 342 1.49 -6.57 13.05
CA VAL A 342 0.24 -7.09 13.61
C VAL A 342 0.15 -6.89 15.11
N ASN A 343 1.27 -7.02 15.84
CA ASN A 343 1.27 -6.85 17.30
C ASN A 343 1.13 -5.39 17.73
N ASN A 344 1.54 -4.44 16.89
CA ASN A 344 1.44 -3.02 17.18
C ASN A 344 0.88 -2.22 15.99
N LEU A 345 -0.34 -2.59 15.59
CA LEU A 345 -1.00 -2.07 14.39
C LEU A 345 -1.03 -0.53 14.34
N ALA A 346 -1.39 0.11 15.44
CA ALA A 346 -1.54 1.56 15.51
C ALA A 346 -0.20 2.30 15.34
N ASP A 347 0.87 1.81 15.98
CA ASP A 347 2.18 2.44 15.85
C ASP A 347 2.79 2.15 14.48
N SER A 348 2.64 0.94 13.94
CA SER A 348 3.12 0.62 12.60
C SER A 348 2.41 1.42 11.51
N GLU A 349 1.08 1.60 11.62
CA GLU A 349 0.34 2.50 10.74
C GLU A 349 0.83 3.94 10.86
N ARG A 350 0.99 4.43 12.09
CA ARG A 350 1.49 5.79 12.35
C ARG A 350 2.89 5.99 11.76
N ASN A 351 3.79 5.04 11.97
CA ASN A 351 5.17 5.09 11.47
C ASN A 351 5.18 5.04 9.94
N ALA A 352 4.39 4.17 9.33
CA ALA A 352 4.24 4.10 7.88
C ALA A 352 3.72 5.42 7.31
N ARG A 353 2.74 6.05 7.95
CA ARG A 353 2.22 7.37 7.56
C ARG A 353 3.28 8.46 7.70
N VAL A 354 4.02 8.50 8.81
CA VAL A 354 5.09 9.50 9.03
C VAL A 354 6.19 9.33 7.99
N GLN A 355 6.62 8.10 7.72
CA GLN A 355 7.61 7.80 6.69
C GLN A 355 7.14 8.27 5.32
N HIS A 356 5.88 7.98 4.99
CA HIS A 356 5.28 8.38 3.74
C HIS A 356 5.21 9.90 3.56
N GLU A 357 4.71 10.61 4.58
CA GLU A 357 4.64 12.08 4.58
C GLU A 357 6.03 12.71 4.51
N ALA A 358 7.03 12.10 5.16
CA ALA A 358 8.42 12.55 5.08
C ALA A 358 8.99 12.38 3.67
N GLU A 359 8.75 11.25 3.00
CA GLU A 359 9.14 11.08 1.59
C GLU A 359 8.46 12.13 0.72
N GLU A 360 7.15 12.36 0.88
CA GLU A 360 6.39 13.32 0.07
C GLU A 360 6.90 14.75 0.20
N GLN A 361 7.29 15.17 1.41
CA GLN A 361 7.82 16.52 1.65
C GLN A 361 9.18 16.77 0.98
N LEU A 362 9.90 15.70 0.61
CA LEU A 362 11.22 15.74 -0.01
C LEU A 362 11.18 15.62 -1.53
N ILE A 363 10.08 15.13 -2.11
CA ILE A 363 9.91 14.96 -3.56
C ILE A 363 10.20 16.27 -4.33
N PRO A 364 9.70 17.46 -3.92
CA PRO A 364 9.91 18.68 -4.72
C PRO A 364 11.39 19.08 -4.85
N GLU A 365 12.14 18.97 -3.76
CA GLU A 365 13.57 19.26 -3.75
C GLU A 365 14.34 18.23 -4.60
N LEU A 366 14.00 16.95 -4.45
CA LEU A 366 14.59 15.87 -5.23
C LEU A 366 14.29 16.00 -6.73
N HIS A 367 13.07 16.39 -7.09
CA HIS A 367 12.66 16.61 -8.48
C HIS A 367 13.46 17.74 -9.12
N ALA A 368 13.66 18.86 -8.40
CA ALA A 368 14.51 19.96 -8.85
C ALA A 368 15.97 19.52 -9.10
N ILE A 369 16.52 18.71 -8.20
CA ILE A 369 17.90 18.18 -8.36
C ILE A 369 17.99 17.24 -9.57
N LEU A 370 17.02 16.35 -9.76
CA LEU A 370 17.02 15.39 -10.86
C LEU A 370 16.62 16.02 -12.21
N GLN A 371 16.16 17.26 -12.25
CA GLN A 371 16.03 18.03 -13.48
C GLN A 371 17.35 18.62 -13.97
N GLN A 372 18.45 18.39 -13.24
CA GLN A 372 19.79 18.74 -13.68
C GLN A 372 20.43 17.61 -14.50
N PRO A 373 21.48 17.92 -15.28
CA PRO A 373 22.32 16.91 -15.92
C PRO A 373 22.90 15.90 -14.91
N PRO A 374 23.12 14.61 -15.26
CA PRO A 374 23.55 13.58 -14.31
C PRO A 374 24.77 13.91 -13.44
N PRO A 375 25.86 14.54 -13.96
CA PRO A 375 27.00 14.92 -13.13
C PRO A 375 26.63 15.94 -12.05
N VAL A 376 25.85 16.94 -12.43
CA VAL A 376 25.35 18.01 -11.54
C VAL A 376 24.39 17.43 -10.52
N ALA A 377 23.42 16.63 -10.96
CA ALA A 377 22.47 15.94 -10.09
C ALA A 377 23.20 15.09 -9.04
N ARG A 378 24.25 14.34 -9.44
CA ARG A 378 25.05 13.51 -8.52
C ARG A 378 25.64 14.33 -7.36
N GLU A 379 26.23 15.47 -7.68
CA GLU A 379 26.86 16.35 -6.70
C GLU A 379 25.82 16.93 -5.73
N TYR A 380 24.75 17.52 -6.26
CA TYR A 380 23.70 18.11 -5.43
C TYR A 380 22.94 17.08 -4.60
N LEU A 381 22.74 15.86 -5.11
CA LEU A 381 22.21 14.76 -4.30
C LEU A 381 23.12 14.46 -3.11
N GLY A 382 24.44 14.43 -3.32
CA GLY A 382 25.39 14.19 -2.24
C GLY A 382 25.35 15.26 -1.16
N ILE A 383 25.19 16.53 -1.54
CA ILE A 383 24.99 17.64 -0.60
C ILE A 383 23.64 17.50 0.11
N TRP A 384 22.57 17.30 -0.66
CA TRP A 384 21.20 17.21 -0.17
C TRP A 384 20.98 16.05 0.81
N ILE A 385 21.63 14.90 0.60
CA ILE A 385 21.58 13.76 1.52
C ILE A 385 22.25 14.12 2.86
N ARG A 386 23.41 14.78 2.82
CA ARG A 386 24.19 15.14 4.03
C ARG A 386 23.64 16.31 4.83
N GLN A 387 22.76 17.12 4.25
CA GLN A 387 22.08 18.23 4.97
C GLN A 387 21.32 17.77 6.21
N ASP A 388 20.95 16.50 6.28
CA ASP A 388 20.17 15.92 7.38
C ASP A 388 20.66 14.50 7.65
N MET A 389 21.79 14.40 8.36
CA MET A 389 22.46 13.13 8.63
C MET A 389 21.56 12.12 9.35
N LEU A 390 20.62 12.60 10.18
CA LEU A 390 19.63 11.75 10.86
C LEU A 390 18.68 11.04 9.88
N ARG A 391 18.50 11.59 8.67
CA ARG A 391 17.63 11.06 7.62
C ARG A 391 18.41 10.72 6.34
N ALA A 392 19.73 10.62 6.40
CA ALA A 392 20.56 10.42 5.22
C ALA A 392 20.23 9.11 4.49
N ASP A 393 19.98 8.01 5.19
CA ASP A 393 19.59 6.73 4.55
C ASP A 393 18.25 6.84 3.82
N MET A 394 17.28 7.53 4.43
CA MET A 394 15.99 7.75 3.81
C MET A 394 16.13 8.61 2.56
N ARG A 395 16.91 9.70 2.63
CA ARG A 395 17.19 10.58 1.49
C ARG A 395 17.93 9.85 0.37
N LEU A 396 18.95 9.05 0.70
CA LEU A 396 19.70 8.24 -0.26
C LEU A 396 18.80 7.23 -0.97
N ASN A 397 18.00 6.48 -0.21
CA ASN A 397 17.05 5.51 -0.77
C ASN A 397 15.99 6.19 -1.65
N LEU A 398 15.49 7.36 -1.24
CA LEU A 398 14.53 8.13 -2.02
C LEU A 398 15.17 8.64 -3.32
N ALA A 399 16.37 9.22 -3.26
CA ALA A 399 17.11 9.70 -4.42
C ALA A 399 17.40 8.58 -5.41
N PHE A 400 17.93 7.45 -4.92
CA PHE A 400 18.20 6.27 -5.73
C PHE A 400 16.94 5.76 -6.42
N LYS A 401 15.84 5.60 -5.68
CA LYS A 401 14.54 5.16 -6.21
C LYS A 401 14.05 6.04 -7.36
N TYR A 402 14.10 7.36 -7.22
CA TYR A 402 13.61 8.26 -8.27
C TYR A 402 14.55 8.29 -9.47
N TRP A 403 15.87 8.32 -9.24
CA TRP A 403 16.85 8.36 -10.31
C TRP A 403 16.84 7.05 -11.11
N VAL A 404 16.88 5.90 -10.46
CA VAL A 404 16.88 4.61 -11.16
C VAL A 404 15.59 4.40 -11.96
N ARG A 405 14.45 4.91 -11.47
CA ARG A 405 13.20 4.90 -12.20
C ARG A 405 13.27 5.74 -13.48
N ALA A 406 13.87 6.93 -13.40
CA ALA A 406 14.09 7.77 -14.57
C ALA A 406 15.03 7.07 -15.58
N ALA A 407 16.12 6.47 -15.09
CA ALA A 407 17.08 5.71 -15.90
C ALA A 407 16.46 4.48 -16.58
N ILE A 408 15.62 3.71 -15.87
CA ILE A 408 14.90 2.57 -16.45
C ILE A 408 13.94 3.03 -17.55
N ARG A 409 13.23 4.14 -17.33
CA ARG A 409 12.27 4.68 -18.29
C ARG A 409 12.95 5.21 -19.55
N SER A 410 14.10 5.86 -19.41
CA SER A 410 14.91 6.35 -20.54
C SER A 410 15.70 5.24 -21.23
N GLY A 411 15.89 4.10 -20.56
CA GLY A 411 16.73 3.00 -21.01
C GLY A 411 18.23 3.30 -20.96
N LYS A 412 18.65 4.33 -20.22
CA LYS A 412 20.04 4.83 -20.17
C LYS A 412 20.51 5.07 -18.73
N GLY A 413 21.80 4.86 -18.47
CA GLY A 413 22.46 5.24 -17.22
C GLY A 413 22.08 4.41 -15.99
N VAL A 414 21.40 3.27 -16.16
CA VAL A 414 20.98 2.41 -15.04
C VAL A 414 22.19 1.93 -14.24
N GLU A 415 23.26 1.48 -14.91
CA GLU A 415 24.53 1.05 -14.30
C GLU A 415 25.17 2.16 -13.46
N ASP A 416 25.21 3.38 -13.99
CA ASP A 416 25.80 4.54 -13.31
C ASP A 416 25.06 4.91 -12.03
N VAL A 417 23.74 4.74 -12.01
CA VAL A 417 22.90 4.99 -10.83
C VAL A 417 23.16 3.93 -9.75
N PHE A 418 23.27 2.65 -10.13
CA PHE A 418 23.62 1.59 -9.19
C PHE A 418 25.03 1.76 -8.62
N ALA A 419 26.00 2.08 -9.48
CA ALA A 419 27.38 2.33 -9.07
C ALA A 419 27.45 3.52 -8.11
N TRP A 420 26.73 4.61 -8.42
CA TRP A 420 26.63 5.77 -7.54
C TRP A 420 26.05 5.41 -6.18
N HIS A 421 24.89 4.74 -6.14
CA HIS A 421 24.26 4.35 -4.89
C HIS A 421 25.18 3.48 -4.05
N GLY A 422 25.80 2.47 -4.65
CA GLY A 422 26.73 1.58 -3.94
C GLY A 422 27.97 2.30 -3.40
N ALA A 423 28.54 3.25 -4.14
CA ALA A 423 29.66 4.06 -3.66
C ALA A 423 29.22 4.97 -2.51
N PHE A 424 28.13 5.71 -2.70
CA PHE A 424 27.64 6.68 -1.71
C PHE A 424 27.17 6.02 -0.41
N SER A 425 26.54 4.84 -0.47
CA SER A 425 26.17 4.08 0.73
C SER A 425 27.40 3.76 1.59
N ARG A 426 28.50 3.30 0.97
CA ARG A 426 29.74 2.99 1.70
C ARG A 426 30.38 4.23 2.31
N ASP A 427 30.39 5.34 1.56
CA ASP A 427 30.92 6.61 2.06
C ASP A 427 30.14 7.09 3.29
N LEU A 428 28.81 7.00 3.23
CA LEU A 428 27.91 7.40 4.32
C LEU A 428 28.08 6.51 5.57
N GLU A 429 28.27 5.20 5.39
CA GLU A 429 28.60 4.27 6.48
C GLU A 429 29.93 4.63 7.15
N GLY A 430 30.93 5.04 6.37
CA GLY A 430 32.21 5.53 6.88
C GLY A 430 32.06 6.81 7.71
N GLU A 431 31.31 7.79 7.20
CA GLU A 431 31.04 9.06 7.89
C GLU A 431 30.32 8.85 9.23
N LYS A 432 29.31 7.96 9.28
CA LYS A 432 28.59 7.62 10.53
C LYS A 432 29.47 6.95 11.56
N THR A 433 30.37 6.07 11.11
CA THR A 433 31.30 5.37 12.00
C THR A 433 32.25 6.34 12.69
N GLN A 434 32.73 7.35 11.95
CA GLN A 434 33.61 8.40 12.48
C GLN A 434 32.89 9.31 13.48
N GLN A 435 31.64 9.70 13.21
CA GLN A 435 30.85 10.52 14.15
C GLN A 435 30.47 9.79 15.44
N GLY A 436 30.42 8.46 15.43
CA GLY A 436 30.13 7.66 16.63
C GLY A 436 31.34 7.41 17.53
N SER A 437 32.56 7.72 17.08
CA SER A 437 33.81 7.54 17.84
C SER A 437 34.30 8.79 18.57
N ASP A 438 33.78 9.96 18.21
CA ASP A 438 34.03 11.26 18.85
C ASP A 438 32.96 11.56 19.91
#